data_AF-A0A432IT33-F1
#
_entry.id   AF-A0A432IT33-F1
#
_cell.length_a   1.000
_cell.length_b   1.000
_cell.length_c   1.000
_cell.angle_alpha   90.00
_cell.angle_beta   90.00
_cell.angle_gamma   90.00
#
_symmetry.space_group_name_H-M   'P 1'
#
loop_
_entity.id
_entity.type
_entity.pdbx_description
1 polymer ?
#
loop_
_entity_poly.entity_id
_entity_poly.type
_entity_poly.pdbx_seq_one_letter_code
_entity_poly.pdbx_strand_id
1 'polypeptide(L)' 'MNLELLILGGYGQFVWPAFIFTFVSCFSLYVKTKKEFQKQEKIFLKEFKQMQTEKIETVKEKEALSGSPIF' A
#
# COMPACT_ATOMS: atom_id res chain seq x y z
N MET A 1 -20.61 -23.01 -25.73
CA MET A 1 -20.87 -21.99 -24.69
C MET A 1 -22.31 -21.54 -24.80
N ASN A 2 -23.10 -21.62 -23.72
CA ASN A 2 -24.49 -21.17 -23.70
C ASN A 2 -24.55 -19.64 -23.62
N LEU A 3 -24.89 -19.01 -24.75
CA LEU A 3 -25.07 -17.55 -24.84
C LEU A 3 -26.29 -17.06 -24.02
N GLU A 4 -27.16 -17.96 -23.58
CA GLU A 4 -28.32 -17.65 -22.72
C GLU A 4 -27.93 -16.95 -21.41
N LEU A 5 -26.79 -17.30 -20.82
CA LEU A 5 -26.27 -16.62 -19.62
C LEU A 5 -25.82 -15.18 -19.90
N LEU A 6 -25.34 -14.90 -21.12
CA LEU A 6 -24.94 -13.54 -21.51
C LEU A 6 -26.14 -12.69 -21.92
N ILE A 7 -27.12 -13.29 -22.59
CA ILE A 7 -28.35 -12.63 -23.04
C ILE A 7 -29.29 -12.40 -21.86
N LEU A 8 -29.22 -13.22 -20.81
CA LEU A 8 -30.00 -13.14 -19.58
C LEU A 8 -31.50 -12.96 -19.89
N GLY A 9 -32.03 -13.77 -20.81
CA GLY A 9 -33.42 -13.66 -21.27
C GLY A 9 -33.80 -12.33 -21.92
N GLY A 10 -32.82 -11.57 -22.45
CA GLY A 10 -32.99 -10.25 -23.07
C GLY A 10 -32.59 -9.08 -22.15
N TYR A 11 -32.36 -9.34 -20.87
CA TYR A 11 -31.96 -8.33 -19.87
C TYR A 11 -30.46 -8.05 -19.85
N GLY A 12 -29.64 -8.87 -20.54
CA GLY A 12 -28.19 -8.71 -20.58
C GLY A 12 -27.74 -7.31 -20.99
N GLN A 13 -28.46 -6.66 -21.91
CA GLN A 13 -28.16 -5.29 -22.37
C GLN A 13 -28.18 -4.25 -21.24
N PHE A 14 -28.93 -4.48 -20.16
CA PHE A 14 -29.01 -3.58 -19.01
C PHE A 14 -28.05 -4.01 -17.89
N VAL A 15 -27.88 -5.33 -17.73
CA VAL A 15 -27.05 -5.93 -16.69
C VAL A 15 -25.57 -5.69 -16.98
N TRP A 16 -25.10 -5.94 -18.20
CA TRP A 16 -23.67 -5.82 -18.54
C TRP A 16 -23.12 -4.40 -18.35
N PRO A 17 -23.79 -3.32 -18.81
CA PRO A 17 -23.30 -1.97 -18.56
C PRO A 17 -23.23 -1.60 -17.08
N ALA A 18 -24.22 -2.02 -16.27
CA ALA A 18 -24.22 -1.78 -14.83
C ALA A 18 -23.03 -2.49 -14.15
N PHE A 19 -22.80 -3.76 -14.49
CA PHE A 19 -21.66 -4.52 -13.98
C PHE A 19 -20.33 -3.89 -14.41
N ILE A 20 -20.17 -3.55 -15.69
CA ILE A 20 -18.95 -2.90 -16.20
C ILE A 20 -18.72 -1.58 -15.45
N PHE A 21 -19.75 -0.76 -15.28
CA PHE A 21 -19.65 0.50 -14.54
C PHE A 21 -19.18 0.28 -13.09
N THR A 22 -19.75 -0.71 -12.40
CA THR A 22 -19.31 -1.07 -11.04
C THR A 22 -17.87 -1.57 -11.02
N PHE A 23 -17.48 -2.44 -11.96
CA PHE A 23 -16.10 -2.93 -12.06
C PHE A 23 -15.11 -1.81 -12.34
N VAL A 24 -15.42 -0.91 -13.25
CA VAL A 24 -14.58 0.26 -13.56
C VAL A 24 -14.46 1.18 -12.35
N SER A 25 -15.56 1.42 -11.63
CA SER A 25 -15.57 2.24 -10.42
C SER A 25 -14.71 1.63 -9.32
N CYS A 26 -14.89 0.33 -9.05
CA CYS A 26 -14.12 -0.42 -8.07
C CYS A 26 -12.64 -0.47 -8.45
N PHE A 27 -12.32 -0.72 -9.72
CA PHE A 27 -10.95 -0.75 -10.23
C PHE A 27 -10.27 0.61 -10.10
N SER A 28 -10.97 1.69 -10.46
CA SER A 28 -10.45 3.06 -10.31
C SER A 28 -10.12 3.38 -8.85
N LEU A 29 -11.00 3.00 -7.92
CA LEU A 29 -10.73 3.14 -6.48
C LEU A 29 -9.56 2.27 -6.03
N TYR A 30 -9.50 1.01 -6.46
CA TYR A 30 -8.42 0.10 -6.13
C TYR A 30 -7.05 0.64 -6.58
N VAL A 31 -6.94 1.16 -7.79
CA VAL A 31 -5.70 1.76 -8.30
C VAL A 31 -5.28 2.97 -7.46
N LYS A 32 -6.22 3.85 -7.10
CA LYS A 32 -5.95 5.01 -6.24
C LYS A 32 -5.45 4.58 -4.87
N THR A 33 -6.14 3.65 -4.22
CA THR A 33 -5.77 3.13 -2.90
C THR A 33 -4.42 2.41 -2.94
N LYS A 34 -4.16 1.60 -3.97
CA LYS A 34 -2.87 0.91 -4.14
C LYS A 34 -1.71 1.88 -4.30
N LYS A 35 -1.91 2.97 -5.04
CA LYS A 35 -0.87 4.00 -5.22
C LYS A 35 -0.55 4.71 -3.90
N GLU A 36 -1.56 5.05 -3.11
CA GLU A 36 -1.36 5.66 -1.80
C GLU A 36 -0.70 4.69 -0.82
N PHE A 37 -1.12 3.42 -0.82
CA PHE A 37 -0.49 2.37 -0.02
C PHE A 37 1.01 2.24 -0.32
N GLN A 38 1.40 2.18 -1.60
CA GLN A 38 2.81 2.11 -2.00
C GLN A 38 3.60 3.36 -1.60
N LYS A 39 2.97 4.53 -1.55
CA LYS A 39 3.61 5.76 -1.08
C LYS A 39 3.88 5.67 0.43
N GLN A 40 2.91 5.22 1.21
CA GLN A 40 3.06 5.03 2.65
C GLN A 40 4.09 3.94 2.98
N GLU A 41 4.10 2.83 2.24
CA GLU A 41 5.10 1.76 2.40
C GLU A 41 6.53 2.28 2.22
N LYS A 42 6.77 3.13 1.21
CA LYS A 42 8.09 3.76 0.98
C LYS A 42 8.49 4.71 2.10
N ILE A 43 7.54 5.49 2.62
CA ILE A 43 7.78 6.39 3.74
C ILE A 43 8.14 5.58 4.98
N PHE A 44 7.36 4.53 5.29
CA PHE A 44 7.59 3.64 6.41
C PHE A 44 8.97 2.98 6.34
N LEU A 45 9.37 2.47 5.17
CA LEU A 45 10.70 1.89 4.96
C LEU A 45 11.83 2.90 5.20
N LYS A 46 11.64 4.17 4.80
CA LYS A 46 12.62 5.22 5.02
C LYS A 46 12.73 5.57 6.51
N GLU A 47 11.59 5.76 7.16
CA GLU A 47 11.51 6.16 8.57
C GLU A 47 12.01 5.05 9.50
N PHE A 48 11.70 3.79 9.19
CA PHE A 48 12.25 2.64 9.91
C PHE A 48 13.78 2.54 9.79
N LYS A 49 14.33 2.75 8.59
CA LYS A 49 15.80 2.79 8.38
C LYS A 49 16.44 3.95 9.15
N GLN A 50 15.84 5.13 9.11
CA GLN A 50 16.32 6.30 9.85
C GLN A 50 16.31 6.06 11.36
N MET A 51 15.23 5.51 11.92
CA MET A 51 15.17 5.14 13.33
C MET A 51 16.22 4.10 13.72
N GLN A 52 16.54 3.14 12.85
CA GLN A 52 17.62 2.19 13.11
C GLN A 52 18.99 2.87 13.15
N THR A 53 19.27 3.78 12.22
CA THR A 53 20.52 4.56 12.20
C THR A 53 20.66 5.41 13.46
N GLU A 54 19.60 6.13 13.84
CA GLU A 54 19.59 6.95 15.06
C GLU A 54 19.78 6.10 16.34
N LYS A 55 19.17 4.90 16.40
CA LYS A 55 19.42 3.97 17.51
C LYS A 55 20.86 3.48 17.56
N ILE A 56 21.50 3.22 16.43
CA ILE A 56 22.91 2.80 16.37
C ILE A 56 23.83 3.95 16.79
N GLU A 57 23.56 5.17 16.34
CA GLU A 57 24.32 6.36 16.70
C GLU A 57 24.18 6.70 18.18
N THR A 58 22.97 6.66 18.73
CA THR A 58 22.74 6.89 20.17
C THR A 58 23.34 5.79 21.06
N VAL A 59 23.43 4.53 20.59
CA VAL A 59 24.17 3.48 21.32
C VAL A 59 25.68 3.76 21.25
N LYS A 60 26.23 4.09 20.08
CA LYS A 60 27.65 4.44 19.94
C LYS A 60 28.06 5.67 20.74
N GLU A 61 27.22 6.69 20.80
CA GLU A 61 27.48 7.90 21.58
C GLU A 61 27.46 7.60 23.08
N LYS A 62 26.53 6.76 23.55
CA LYS A 62 26.50 6.31 24.95
C LYS A 62 27.70 5.43 25.31
N GLU A 63 28.17 4.59 24.39
CA GLU A 63 29.40 3.79 24.58
C GLU A 63 30.66 4.68 24.59
N ALA A 64 30.73 5.70 23.72
CA ALA A 64 31.84 6.66 23.69
C ALA A 64 31.90 7.54 24.96
N LEU A 65 30.74 7.95 25.49
CA LEU A 65 30.65 8.68 26.76
C LEU A 65 30.92 7.79 27.98
N SER A 66 30.54 6.50 27.93
CA SER A 66 30.83 5.52 28.99
C SER A 66 32.30 5.08 29.02
N GLY A 67 33.03 5.22 27.91
CA GLY A 67 34.45 4.86 27.81
C GLY A 67 35.42 5.95 28.24
N SER A 68 34.94 7.14 28.62
CA SER A 68 35.81 8.21 29.14
C SER A 68 36.27 7.83 30.55
N PRO A 69 37.58 7.61 30.80
CA PRO A 69 38.07 7.35 32.14
C PRO A 69 37.84 8.59 32.98
N ILE A 70 37.13 8.42 34.10
CA ILE A 70 37.06 9.40 35.17
C ILE A 70 38.50 9.57 35.69
N PHE A 71 39.17 10.62 35.23
CA PHE A 71 40.38 11.16 35.84
C PHE A 71 40.00 12.37 36.68
#